data_AF-H2J8T9-F1
#
_entry.id   AF-H2J8T9-F1
#
_cell.length_a   1.000
_cell.length_b   1.000
_cell.length_c   1.000
_cell.angle_alpha   90.00
_cell.angle_beta   90.00
_cell.angle_gamma   90.00
#
_symmetry.space_group_name_H-M   'P 1'
#
loop_
_entity.id
_entity.type
_entity.pdbx_description
1 polymer ?
#
loop_
_entity_poly.entity_id
_entity_poly.type
_entity_poly.pdbx_seq_one_letter_code
_entity_poly.pdbx_strand_id
1 'polypeptide(L)'
;MNAAKQNNMFAQYALGKLYLSGEDIPQNVEAAVEWLTLSAEQGNQYAQYALGKFYLMGREVPRDREAAIRWLTLSASQGNLYAQFFLDHLDSFRAPSLFLVATRLLHHLSRIFQEEQRKLSAGPGMQTDSKLRQKIRQKKIAQGHASDDHEQKLVTY
;
A
#
# COMPACT_ATOMS: atom_id res chain seq x y z
N MET A 1 20.04 30.68 21.76
CA MET A 1 18.67 31.13 21.46
C MET A 1 18.56 32.52 20.81
N ASN A 2 19.46 33.49 21.06
CA ASN A 2 19.31 34.85 20.50
C ASN A 2 19.42 34.96 18.96
N ALA A 3 20.16 34.07 18.28
CA ALA A 3 20.33 34.15 16.82
C ALA A 3 19.07 33.80 16.01
N ALA A 4 18.21 32.88 16.48
CA ALA A 4 16.98 32.51 15.76
C ALA A 4 15.93 33.63 15.78
N LYS A 5 15.95 34.48 16.81
CA LYS A 5 15.13 35.71 16.88
C LYS A 5 15.66 36.83 15.99
N GLN A 6 16.93 36.79 15.59
CA GLN A 6 17.54 37.78 14.70
C GLN A 6 17.33 37.37 13.24
N ASN A 7 16.12 37.52 12.68
CA ASN A 7 15.75 37.43 11.25
C ASN A 7 16.70 36.63 10.31
N ASN A 8 17.18 35.47 10.76
CA ASN A 8 18.18 34.67 10.08
C ASN A 8 17.50 33.37 9.72
N MET A 9 17.10 33.30 8.45
CA MET A 9 16.36 32.17 7.92
C MET A 9 17.06 30.82 8.15
N PHE A 10 18.39 30.76 8.16
CA PHE A 10 19.12 29.51 8.41
C PHE A 10 19.06 29.09 9.88
N ALA A 11 19.16 30.05 10.80
CA ALA A 11 19.04 29.78 12.23
C ALA A 11 17.62 29.35 12.61
N GLN A 12 16.59 29.98 12.02
CA GLN A 12 15.19 29.59 12.20
C GLN A 12 14.91 28.19 11.64
N TYR A 13 15.44 27.88 10.46
CA TYR A 13 15.35 26.53 9.89
C TYR A 13 16.02 25.47 10.79
N ALA A 14 17.22 25.76 11.28
CA ALA A 14 17.93 24.87 12.19
C ALA A 14 17.15 24.65 13.49
N LEU A 15 16.55 25.71 14.06
CA LEU A 15 15.73 25.61 15.25
C LEU A 15 14.46 24.80 15.02
N GLY A 16 13.76 25.03 13.91
CA GLY A 16 12.61 24.22 13.52
C GLY A 16 12.96 22.74 13.39
N LYS A 17 14.13 22.44 12.80
CA LYS A 17 14.66 21.06 12.74
C LYS A 17 14.94 20.44 14.10
N LEU A 18 15.50 21.20 15.05
CA LEU A 18 15.78 20.69 16.40
C LEU A 18 14.48 20.31 17.13
N TYR A 19 13.44 21.12 16.98
CA TYR A 19 12.14 20.80 17.56
C TYR A 19 11.49 19.56 16.94
N LEU A 20 11.86 19.19 15.71
CA LEU A 20 11.40 17.95 15.06
C LEU A 20 12.19 16.73 15.49
N SER A 21 13.51 16.85 15.65
CA SER A 21 14.36 15.69 15.99
C SER A 21 14.18 15.23 17.43
N GLY A 22 13.91 16.17 18.35
CA GLY A 22 13.75 15.83 19.76
C GLY A 22 15.06 15.46 20.47
N GLU A 23 16.22 15.58 19.80
CA GLU A 23 17.51 15.04 20.28
C GLU A 23 18.09 15.86 21.45
N ASP A 24 18.04 17.19 21.36
CA ASP A 24 18.60 18.11 22.37
C ASP A 24 17.54 18.93 23.11
N ILE A 25 16.33 19.01 22.53
CA ILE A 25 15.18 19.71 23.07
C ILE A 25 13.94 18.82 22.93
N PRO A 26 12.95 18.89 23.84
CA PRO A 26 11.72 18.12 23.70
C PRO A 26 11.09 18.36 22.33
N GLN A 27 10.66 17.27 21.68
CA GLN A 27 9.98 17.35 20.40
C GLN A 27 8.73 18.24 20.52
N ASN A 28 8.59 19.20 19.62
CA ASN A 28 7.42 20.07 19.55
C ASN A 28 7.13 20.44 18.08
N VAL A 29 6.17 19.73 17.50
CA VAL A 29 5.79 19.87 16.09
C VAL A 29 5.23 21.27 15.80
N GLU A 30 4.42 21.81 16.70
CA GLU A 30 3.81 23.14 16.53
C GLU A 30 4.88 24.22 16.48
N ALA A 31 5.80 24.23 17.45
CA ALA A 31 6.94 25.15 17.45
C ALA A 31 7.84 24.94 16.22
N ALA A 32 8.05 23.69 15.79
CA ALA A 32 8.81 23.43 14.57
C ALA A 32 8.17 24.05 13.33
N VAL A 33 6.86 23.90 13.16
CA VAL A 33 6.11 24.48 12.03
C VAL A 33 6.19 25.99 12.05
N GLU A 34 6.08 26.64 13.22
CA GLU A 34 6.24 28.09 13.35
C GLU A 34 7.62 28.57 12.88
N TRP A 35 8.70 27.97 13.41
CA TRP A 35 10.07 28.35 13.05
C TRP A 35 10.40 28.07 11.58
N LEU A 36 9.90 26.95 11.04
CA LEU A 36 10.04 26.65 9.62
C LEU A 36 9.26 27.63 8.75
N THR A 37 8.07 28.06 9.18
CA THR A 37 7.25 29.05 8.46
C THR A 37 7.98 30.39 8.38
N LEU A 38 8.49 30.90 9.50
CA LEU A 38 9.28 32.14 9.53
C LEU A 38 10.49 32.09 8.58
N SER A 39 11.18 30.95 8.55
CA SER A 39 12.32 30.72 7.66
C SER A 39 11.90 30.65 6.17
N ALA A 40 10.80 29.95 5.90
CA ALA A 40 10.28 29.73 4.55
C ALA A 40 9.75 31.03 3.91
N GLU A 41 9.11 31.88 4.71
CA GLU A 41 8.61 33.21 4.31
C GLU A 41 9.76 34.16 3.92
N GLN A 42 10.95 33.98 4.51
CA GLN A 42 12.17 34.70 4.12
C GLN A 42 12.86 34.11 2.89
N GLY A 43 12.29 33.07 2.26
CA GLY A 43 12.83 32.47 1.04
C GLY A 43 13.74 31.27 1.27
N ASN A 44 13.88 30.74 2.49
CA ASN A 44 14.72 29.56 2.70
C ASN A 44 14.14 28.32 1.99
N GLN A 45 14.76 27.92 0.88
CA GLN A 45 14.32 26.77 0.09
C GLN A 45 14.24 25.46 0.89
N TYR A 46 15.07 25.27 1.92
CA TYR A 46 15.05 24.05 2.74
C TYR A 46 13.86 24.02 3.69
N ALA A 47 13.50 25.17 4.26
CA ALA A 47 12.32 25.30 5.12
C ALA A 47 11.02 25.17 4.32
N GLN A 48 10.97 25.78 3.13
CA GLN A 48 9.86 25.62 2.19
C GLN A 48 9.67 24.15 1.80
N TYR A 49 10.76 23.44 1.47
CA TYR A 49 10.69 22.00 1.20
C TYR A 49 10.18 21.20 2.41
N ALA A 50 10.67 21.49 3.61
CA ALA A 50 10.26 20.80 4.83
C ALA A 50 8.75 20.97 5.11
N LEU A 51 8.23 22.20 5.04
CA LEU A 51 6.80 22.48 5.19
C LEU A 51 5.96 21.80 4.11
N GLY A 52 6.42 21.89 2.86
CA GLY A 52 5.78 21.25 1.72
C GLY A 52 5.60 19.74 1.93
N LYS A 53 6.66 19.08 2.39
CA LYS A 53 6.68 17.65 2.73
C LYS A 53 5.77 17.33 3.92
N PHE A 54 5.73 18.16 4.96
CA PHE A 54 4.86 17.94 6.13
C PHE A 54 3.38 17.96 5.76
N TYR A 55 2.94 19.03 5.10
CA TYR A 55 1.55 19.17 4.68
C TYR A 55 1.14 18.11 3.66
N LEU A 56 2.08 17.58 2.86
CA LEU A 56 1.79 16.49 1.92
C LEU A 56 1.56 15.15 2.61
N MET A 57 2.38 14.83 3.62
CA MET A 57 2.30 13.54 4.33
C MET A 57 1.20 13.47 5.37
N GLY A 58 0.87 14.59 6.02
CA GLY A 58 -0.25 14.65 6.96
C GLY A 58 -0.06 13.84 8.26
N ARG A 59 1.19 13.51 8.65
CA ARG A 59 1.46 12.66 9.83
C ARG A 59 1.37 13.42 11.14
N GLU A 60 2.14 14.50 11.24
CA GLU A 60 2.26 15.31 12.47
C GLU A 60 1.47 16.61 12.40
N VAL A 61 1.08 17.01 11.19
CA VAL A 61 0.28 18.20 10.88
C VAL A 61 -0.87 17.73 9.98
N PRO A 62 -2.09 18.31 10.07
CA PRO A 62 -3.17 17.97 9.15
C PRO A 62 -2.73 18.09 7.70
N ARG A 63 -3.12 17.13 6.87
CA ARG A 63 -2.78 17.13 5.44
C ARG A 63 -3.42 18.34 4.77
N ASP A 64 -2.60 19.17 4.13
CA ASP A 64 -3.04 20.29 3.30
C ASP A 64 -2.30 20.23 1.96
N ARG A 65 -2.98 19.70 0.94
CA ARG A 65 -2.37 19.53 -0.39
C ARG A 65 -2.05 20.88 -1.04
N GLU A 66 -2.88 21.89 -0.81
CA GLU A 66 -2.65 23.19 -1.44
C GLU A 66 -1.44 23.88 -0.80
N ALA A 67 -1.35 23.88 0.53
CA ALA A 67 -0.17 24.37 1.24
C ALA A 67 1.09 23.61 0.83
N ALA A 68 1.00 22.28 0.71
CA ALA A 68 2.11 21.45 0.26
C ALA A 68 2.62 21.89 -1.12
N ILE A 69 1.72 22.02 -2.11
CA ILE A 69 2.07 22.44 -3.47
C ILE A 69 2.69 23.84 -3.44
N ARG A 70 2.05 24.81 -2.74
CA ARG A 70 2.58 26.18 -2.64
C ARG A 70 4.03 26.20 -2.16
N TRP A 71 4.31 25.53 -1.04
CA TRP A 71 5.66 25.52 -0.47
C TRP A 71 6.68 24.74 -1.31
N LEU A 72 6.29 23.58 -1.86
CA LEU A 72 7.17 22.81 -2.75
C LEU A 72 7.49 23.57 -4.03
N THR A 73 6.53 24.28 -4.62
CA THR A 73 6.75 25.10 -5.82
C THR A 73 7.74 26.23 -5.54
N LEU A 74 7.60 26.93 -4.41
CA LEU A 74 8.56 27.96 -4.01
C LEU A 74 9.97 27.38 -3.86
N SER A 75 10.11 26.22 -3.21
CA SER A 75 11.40 25.56 -3.05
C SER A 75 12.00 25.09 -4.38
N ALA A 76 11.19 24.46 -5.24
CA ALA A 76 11.60 23.97 -6.55
C ALA A 76 12.05 25.10 -7.48
N SER A 77 11.38 26.27 -7.43
CA SER A 77 11.76 27.45 -8.21
C SER A 77 13.16 27.98 -7.89
N GLN A 78 13.70 27.62 -6.71
CA GLN A 78 15.06 27.93 -6.27
C GLN A 78 16.07 26.82 -6.58
N GLY A 79 15.68 25.79 -7.34
CA GLY A 79 16.54 24.68 -7.75
C GLY A 79 16.52 23.46 -6.81
N ASN A 80 15.59 23.38 -5.86
CA ASN A 80 15.47 22.21 -4.99
C ASN A 80 14.89 21.01 -5.75
N LEU A 81 15.77 20.10 -6.18
CA LEU A 81 15.40 18.89 -6.92
C LEU A 81 14.50 17.93 -6.12
N TYR A 82 14.63 17.90 -4.79
CA TYR A 82 13.73 17.09 -3.96
C TYR A 82 12.33 17.65 -3.99
N ALA A 83 12.18 18.98 -3.89
CA ALA A 83 10.87 19.61 -4.00
C ALA A 83 10.22 19.35 -5.36
N GLN A 84 10.99 19.45 -6.45
CA GLN A 84 10.53 19.11 -7.80
C GLN A 84 10.08 17.64 -7.88
N PHE A 85 10.86 16.71 -7.33
CA PHE A 85 10.49 15.30 -7.32
C PHE A 85 9.14 15.06 -6.64
N PHE A 86 8.86 15.72 -5.51
CA PHE A 86 7.57 15.60 -4.83
C PHE A 86 6.42 16.18 -5.66
N LEU A 87 6.64 17.29 -6.38
CA LEU A 87 5.64 17.88 -7.28
C LEU A 87 5.31 16.94 -8.45
N ASP A 88 6.33 16.33 -9.06
CA ASP A 88 6.17 15.38 -10.17
C ASP A 88 5.44 14.10 -9.76
N HIS A 89 5.51 13.74 -8.47
CA HIS A 89 4.97 12.50 -7.92
C HIS A 89 3.85 12.73 -6.89
N LEU A 90 3.14 13.86 -6.93
CA LEU A 90 2.09 14.20 -5.95
C LEU A 90 1.05 13.10 -5.74
N ASP A 91 0.67 12.41 -6.82
CA ASP A 91 -0.34 11.34 -6.80
C ASP A 91 0.15 10.07 -6.09
N SER A 92 1.46 9.83 -6.08
CA SER A 92 2.11 8.73 -5.34
C SER A 92 1.96 8.90 -3.83
N PHE A 93 1.78 10.13 -3.36
CA PHE A 93 1.58 10.46 -1.95
C PHE A 93 0.09 10.60 -1.59
N ARG A 94 -0.83 10.34 -2.53
CA ARG A 94 -2.25 10.21 -2.24
C ARG A 94 -2.51 8.84 -1.61
N ALA A 95 -3.38 8.78 -0.59
CA ALA A 95 -3.96 7.50 -0.22
C ALA A 95 -4.65 6.91 -1.47
N PRO A 96 -4.40 5.62 -1.81
CA PRO A 96 -5.08 5.00 -2.95
C PRO A 96 -6.59 5.21 -2.80
N SER A 97 -7.26 5.54 -3.90
CA SER A 97 -8.71 5.78 -3.84
C SER A 97 -9.41 4.58 -3.21
N LEU A 98 -10.47 4.81 -2.44
CA LEU A 98 -11.28 3.74 -1.86
C LEU A 98 -11.70 2.72 -2.92
N PHE A 99 -11.98 3.19 -4.14
CA PHE A 99 -12.23 2.34 -5.30
C PHE A 99 -11.05 1.43 -5.65
N LEU A 100 -9.83 1.98 -5.75
CA LEU A 100 -8.63 1.19 -6.03
C LEU A 100 -8.30 0.20 -4.90
N VAL A 101 -8.53 0.59 -3.64
CA VAL A 101 -8.39 -0.33 -2.49
C VAL A 101 -9.41 -1.46 -2.58
N ALA A 102 -10.68 -1.13 -2.86
CA ALA A 102 -11.76 -2.11 -3.00
C ALA A 102 -11.48 -3.10 -4.14
N THR A 103 -11.04 -2.63 -5.31
CA THR A 103 -10.72 -3.52 -6.44
C THR A 103 -9.53 -4.43 -6.14
N ARG A 104 -8.48 -3.93 -5.48
CA ARG A 104 -7.35 -4.76 -5.02
C ARG A 104 -7.78 -5.82 -4.02
N LEU A 105 -8.64 -5.46 -3.06
CA LEU A 105 -9.20 -6.40 -2.08
C LEU A 105 -10.05 -7.47 -2.76
N LEU A 106 -10.98 -7.09 -3.63
CA LEU A 106 -11.83 -8.03 -4.37
C LEU A 106 -11.00 -8.99 -5.22
N HIS A 107 -9.97 -8.49 -5.90
CA HIS A 107 -9.07 -9.33 -6.69
C HIS A 107 -8.28 -10.31 -5.81
N HIS A 108 -7.79 -9.86 -4.65
CA HIS A 108 -7.09 -10.74 -3.70
C HIS A 108 -8.02 -11.82 -3.14
N LEU A 109 -9.24 -11.45 -2.76
CA LEU A 109 -10.26 -12.40 -2.27
C LEU A 109 -10.63 -13.41 -3.35
N SER A 110 -10.86 -12.96 -4.59
CA SER A 110 -11.15 -13.86 -5.72
C SER A 110 -10.04 -14.88 -5.92
N ARG A 111 -8.76 -14.48 -5.78
CA ARG A 111 -7.63 -15.40 -5.89
C ARG A 111 -7.63 -16.45 -4.77
N ILE A 112 -7.86 -16.03 -3.52
CA ILE A 112 -7.99 -16.96 -2.38
C ILE A 112 -9.10 -17.98 -2.63
N PHE A 113 -10.30 -17.53 -3.01
CA PHE A 113 -11.43 -18.42 -3.26
C PHE A 113 -11.14 -19.42 -4.39
N GLN A 114 -10.49 -18.99 -5.47
CA GLN A 114 -10.10 -19.89 -6.56
C GLN A 114 -9.07 -20.93 -6.10
N GLU A 115 -8.10 -20.55 -5.27
CA GLU A 115 -7.11 -21.47 -4.72
C GLU A 115 -7.73 -22.46 -3.74
N GLU A 116 -8.67 -22.03 -2.89
CA GLU A 116 -9.42 -22.92 -2.00
C GLU A 116 -10.28 -23.90 -2.78
N GLN A 117 -11.03 -23.43 -3.79
CA GLN A 117 -11.81 -24.33 -4.66
C GLN A 117 -10.90 -25.33 -5.37
N ARG A 118 -9.73 -24.91 -5.86
CA ARG A 118 -8.74 -25.82 -6.46
C ARG A 118 -8.26 -26.86 -5.45
N LYS A 119 -7.88 -26.47 -4.22
CA LYS A 119 -7.44 -27.41 -3.18
C LYS A 119 -8.55 -28.38 -2.77
N LEU A 120 -9.78 -27.91 -2.64
CA LEU A 120 -10.95 -28.74 -2.35
C LEU A 120 -11.24 -29.72 -3.49
N SER A 121 -11.13 -29.27 -4.75
CA SER A 121 -11.25 -30.13 -5.93
C SER A 121 -10.05 -31.06 -6.16
N ALA A 122 -8.89 -30.75 -5.56
CA ALA A 122 -7.64 -31.49 -5.67
C ALA A 122 -7.33 -32.37 -4.44
N GLY A 123 -8.28 -32.53 -3.51
CA GLY A 123 -8.22 -33.55 -2.45
C GLY A 123 -8.13 -34.97 -3.04
N PRO A 124 -7.71 -36.00 -2.26
CA PRO A 124 -7.38 -37.33 -2.77
C PRO A 124 -8.62 -38.10 -3.23
N GLY A 125 -9.17 -37.73 -4.37
CA GLY A 125 -10.47 -38.14 -4.87
C GLY A 125 -10.39 -38.72 -6.27
N MET A 126 -9.35 -39.51 -6.60
CA MET A 126 -9.36 -40.34 -7.81
C MET A 126 -8.35 -41.51 -7.79
N GLN A 127 -8.10 -42.11 -6.63
CA GLN A 127 -7.27 -43.34 -6.55
C GLN A 127 -7.80 -44.38 -5.55
N THR A 128 -8.56 -43.96 -4.55
CA THR A 128 -9.16 -44.85 -3.55
C THR A 128 -10.36 -45.60 -4.11
N ASP A 129 -11.15 -44.95 -4.96
CA ASP A 129 -12.34 -45.55 -5.56
C ASP A 129 -11.98 -46.62 -6.62
N SER A 130 -10.85 -46.49 -7.33
CA SER A 130 -10.43 -47.50 -8.32
C SER A 130 -10.01 -48.81 -7.68
N LYS A 131 -9.24 -48.78 -6.59
CA LYS A 131 -8.81 -49.98 -5.85
C LYS A 131 -9.99 -50.66 -5.14
N LEU A 132 -10.91 -49.88 -4.58
CA LEU A 132 -12.12 -50.40 -3.95
C LEU A 132 -13.04 -51.06 -5.00
N ARG A 133 -13.27 -50.40 -6.14
CA ARG A 133 -14.03 -50.95 -7.28
C ARG A 133 -13.38 -52.21 -7.85
N GLN A 134 -12.06 -52.25 -7.94
CA GLN A 134 -11.32 -53.42 -8.40
C GLN A 134 -11.48 -54.61 -7.43
N LYS A 135 -11.41 -54.36 -6.11
CA LYS A 135 -11.69 -55.40 -5.10
C LYS A 135 -13.14 -55.88 -5.13
N ILE A 136 -14.11 -54.97 -5.30
CA ILE A 136 -15.53 -55.34 -5.43
C ILE A 136 -15.77 -56.16 -6.70
N ARG A 137 -15.14 -55.81 -7.82
CA ARG A 137 -15.23 -56.55 -9.10
C ARG A 137 -14.60 -57.95 -8.97
N GLN A 138 -13.41 -58.05 -8.35
CA GLN A 138 -12.77 -59.35 -8.11
C GLN A 138 -13.59 -60.25 -7.19
N LYS A 139 -14.23 -59.68 -6.16
CA LYS A 139 -15.12 -60.43 -5.26
C LYS A 139 -16.38 -60.94 -5.98
N LYS A 140 -16.99 -60.14 -6.86
CA LYS A 140 -18.13 -60.57 -7.69
C LYS A 140 -17.79 -61.72 -8.64
N ILE A 141 -16.61 -61.66 -9.28
CA ILE A 141 -16.11 -62.73 -10.17
C ILE A 141 -15.82 -64.01 -9.38
N ALA A 142 -15.20 -63.90 -8.20
CA ALA A 142 -14.91 -65.04 -7.33
C ALA A 142 -16.18 -65.69 -6.73
N GLN A 143 -17.29 -64.95 -6.63
CA GLN A 143 -18.61 -65.44 -6.20
C GLN A 143 -19.45 -65.99 -7.37
N GLY A 144 -18.88 -66.10 -8.58
CA GLY A 144 -19.52 -66.72 -9.74
C GLY A 144 -20.58 -65.86 -10.43
N HIS A 145 -20.63 -64.55 -10.17
CA HIS A 145 -21.53 -63.64 -10.90
C HIS A 145 -20.82 -63.14 -12.17
N ALA A 146 -21.38 -63.47 -13.34
CA ALA A 146 -20.94 -62.92 -14.62
C ALA A 146 -21.24 -61.41 -14.69
N SER A 147 -20.40 -60.67 -15.41
CA SER A 147 -20.64 -59.26 -15.72
C SER A 147 -21.70 -59.22 -16.82
N ASP A 148 -22.96 -58.99 -16.45
CA ASP A 148 -24.03 -58.79 -17.43
C ASP A 148 -23.83 -57.45 -18.13
N ASP A 149 -23.16 -57.51 -19.27
CA ASP A 149 -23.07 -56.41 -20.23
C ASP A 149 -24.41 -56.30 -20.97
N HIS A 150 -25.23 -55.34 -20.55
CA HIS A 150 -26.28 -54.79 -21.41
C HIS A 150 -26.16 -53.26 -21.45
N GLU A 151 -25.17 -52.76 -22.19
CA GLU A 151 -25.30 -51.47 -22.86
C GLU A 151 -26.34 -51.62 -23.98
N GLN A 152 -27.59 -51.25 -23.69
CA GLN A 152 -28.55 -50.97 -24.76
C GLN A 152 -28.09 -49.70 -25.48
N LYS A 153 -27.42 -49.89 -26.63
CA LYS A 153 -27.24 -48.87 -27.65
C LYS A 153 -28.61 -48.41 -28.13
N LEU A 154 -29.02 -47.22 -27.73
CA LEU A 154 -30.12 -46.51 -28.39
C LEU A 154 -29.63 -46.08 -29.77
N VAL A 155 -30.12 -46.77 -30.79
CA VAL A 155 -29.91 -46.50 -32.21
C VAL A 155 -30.70 -45.26 -32.60
N THR A 156 -30.01 -44.32 -33.23
CA THR A 156 -30.56 -43.17 -33.96
C THR A 156 -31.46 -43.59 -35.12
N TYR A 157 -32.66 -43.01 -35.21
CA TYR A 157 -33.23 -42.44 -36.43
C TYR A 157 -34.27 -41.38 -36.07
#